data_AF-A0A2H0MLX8-F1
#
_entry.id   AF-A0A2H0MLX8-F1
#
_cell.length_a   1.000
_cell.length_b   1.000
_cell.length_c   1.000
_cell.angle_alpha   90.00
_cell.angle_beta   90.00
_cell.angle_gamma   90.00
#
_symmetry.space_group_name_H-M   'P 1'
#
loop_
_entity.id
_entity.type
_entity.pdbx_description
1 polymer ?
#
loop_
_entity_poly.entity_id
_entity_poly.type
_entity_poly.pdbx_seq_one_letter_code
_entity_poly.pdbx_strand_id
1 'polypeptide(L)'
;MAEKKNKGQKTFFRFMALIGVVTVGTIVYGFLTAAPALRPIPAHLGPLSTSTCLKCHVESPSGAPIMPHRPMTDCTFCHKGPELPTPQTGY
;
A
#
# COMPACT_ATOMS: atom_id res chain seq x y z
N MET A 1 31.27 8.50 44.87
CA MET A 1 30.79 7.51 43.89
C MET A 1 30.68 8.19 42.53
N ALA A 2 31.62 7.98 41.61
CA ALA A 2 31.55 8.58 40.28
C ALA A 2 30.62 7.73 39.40
N GLU A 3 29.55 8.32 38.88
CA GLU A 3 28.61 7.66 37.97
C GLU A 3 29.38 7.20 36.71
N LYS A 4 29.51 5.88 36.52
CA LYS A 4 30.22 5.32 35.38
C LYS A 4 29.48 5.72 34.10
N LYS A 5 30.06 6.66 33.36
CA LYS A 5 29.47 7.30 32.18
C LYS A 5 29.15 6.29 31.08
N ASN A 6 27.93 5.74 31.12
CA ASN A 6 27.30 4.88 30.12
C ASN A 6 27.05 5.66 28.81
N LYS A 7 28.09 6.17 28.15
CA LYS A 7 27.95 6.81 26.84
C LYS A 7 27.87 5.76 25.73
N GLY A 8 28.68 4.71 25.79
CA GLY A 8 28.72 3.66 24.77
C GLY A 8 27.40 2.87 24.66
N GLN A 9 26.85 2.42 25.80
CA GLN A 9 25.61 1.63 25.79
C GLN A 9 24.38 2.51 25.48
N LYS A 10 24.32 3.79 25.92
CA LYS A 10 23.28 4.73 25.46
C LYS A 10 23.34 4.97 23.94
N THR A 11 24.54 5.10 23.37
CA THR A 11 24.71 5.26 21.93
C THR A 11 24.31 4.00 21.17
N PHE A 12 24.66 2.81 21.67
CA PHE A 12 24.24 1.53 21.11
C PHE A 12 22.70 1.39 21.01
N PHE A 13 21.97 1.67 22.09
CA PHE A 13 20.51 1.59 22.08
C PHE A 13 19.86 2.62 21.15
N ARG A 14 20.46 3.81 21.00
CA ARG A 14 20.00 4.80 20.01
C ARG A 14 20.14 4.27 18.58
N PHE A 15 21.26 3.63 18.25
CA PHE A 15 21.44 3.01 16.94
C PHE A 15 20.46 1.87 16.69
N MET A 16 20.26 0.99 17.68
CA MET A 16 19.26 -0.09 17.59
C MET A 16 17.84 0.45 17.40
N ALA A 17 17.48 1.52 18.11
CA ALA A 17 16.19 2.18 17.92
C ALA A 17 16.04 2.77 16.51
N LEU A 18 17.08 3.42 15.97
CA LEU A 18 17.05 3.95 14.60
C LEU A 18 16.88 2.84 13.56
N ILE A 19 17.60 1.73 13.69
CA ILE A 19 17.46 0.57 12.82
C ILE A 19 16.04 0.01 12.92
N GLY A 20 15.48 -0.09 14.13
CA GLY A 20 14.10 -0.51 14.34
C GLY A 20 13.10 0.39 13.61
N VAL A 21 13.24 1.72 13.73
CA VAL A 21 12.38 2.69 13.04
C VAL A 21 12.49 2.55 11.52
N VAL A 22 13.72 2.45 10.99
CA VAL A 22 13.95 2.25 9.55
C VAL A 22 13.31 0.95 9.07
N THR A 23 13.46 -0.14 9.81
CA THR A 23 12.92 -1.46 9.47
C THR A 23 11.38 -1.45 9.45
N VAL A 24 10.75 -0.84 10.45
CA VAL A 24 9.29 -0.68 10.46
C VAL A 24 8.84 0.20 9.29
N GLY A 25 9.56 1.29 9.01
CA GLY A 25 9.26 2.17 7.88
C GLY A 25 9.32 1.46 6.53
N THR A 26 10.35 0.64 6.28
CA THR A 26 10.47 -0.11 5.02
C THR A 26 9.38 -1.17 4.87
N ILE A 27 9.00 -1.85 5.97
CA ILE A 27 7.89 -2.81 5.96
C ILE A 27 6.58 -2.10 5.60
N VAL A 28 6.24 -1.01 6.29
CA VAL A 28 5.01 -0.24 6.04
C VAL A 28 4.97 0.27 4.60
N TYR A 29 6.08 0.82 4.11
CA TYR A 29 6.18 1.27 2.72
C TYR A 29 5.95 0.12 1.73
N GLY A 30 6.59 -1.03 1.97
CA GLY A 30 6.42 -2.23 1.13
C GLY A 30 4.95 -2.66 1.03
N PHE A 31 4.24 -2.69 2.15
CA PHE A 31 2.81 -3.01 2.17
C PHE A 31 1.97 -2.01 1.36
N LEU A 32 2.23 -0.71 1.48
CA LEU A 32 1.49 0.32 0.75
C LEU A 32 1.75 0.27 -0.77
N THR A 33 2.93 -0.20 -1.19
CA THR A 33 3.30 -0.31 -2.61
C THR A 33 3.04 -1.69 -3.23
N ALA A 34 2.59 -2.67 -2.45
CA ALA A 34 2.38 -4.03 -2.93
C ALA A 34 1.16 -4.17 -3.85
N ALA A 35 0.22 -3.23 -3.78
CA ALA A 35 -0.99 -3.26 -4.59
C ALA A 35 -0.68 -2.94 -6.06
N PRO A 36 -1.02 -3.82 -7.01
CA PRO A 36 -0.86 -3.53 -8.43
C PRO A 36 -1.83 -2.42 -8.86
N ALA A 37 -1.41 -1.63 -9.85
CA ALA A 37 -2.27 -0.67 -10.52
C ALA A 37 -3.42 -1.38 -11.26
N LEU A 38 -4.57 -0.72 -11.34
CA LEU A 38 -5.71 -1.24 -12.09
C LEU A 38 -5.36 -1.30 -13.58
N ARG A 39 -5.58 -2.47 -14.20
CA ARG A 39 -5.46 -2.61 -15.65
C ARG A 39 -6.54 -1.79 -16.36
N PRO A 40 -6.26 -1.14 -17.51
CA PRO A 40 -7.23 -0.33 -18.25
C PRO A 40 -8.21 -1.21 -19.03
N ILE A 41 -9.02 -1.99 -18.32
CA ILE A 41 -10.14 -2.76 -18.88
C ILE A 41 -11.44 -2.02 -18.59
N PRO A 42 -12.51 -2.19 -19.40
CA PRO A 42 -13.78 -1.48 -19.19
C PRO A 42 -14.34 -1.58 -17.77
N ALA A 43 -14.15 -2.71 -17.10
CA ALA A 43 -14.60 -2.93 -15.72
C ALA A 43 -13.81 -2.15 -14.64
N HIS A 44 -12.69 -1.53 -15.01
CA HIS A 44 -11.85 -0.68 -14.15
C HIS A 44 -11.86 0.79 -14.61
N LEU A 45 -12.71 1.16 -15.56
CA LEU A 45 -12.84 2.53 -16.04
C LEU A 45 -13.91 3.29 -15.24
N GLY A 46 -13.65 4.57 -14.96
CA GLY A 46 -14.58 5.47 -14.29
C GLY A 46 -14.47 5.47 -12.76
N PRO A 47 -15.36 6.19 -12.06
CA PRO A 47 -15.40 6.20 -10.60
C PRO A 47 -15.91 4.85 -10.10
N LEU A 48 -15.01 4.03 -9.56
CA LEU A 48 -15.35 2.75 -8.96
C LEU A 48 -15.59 2.91 -7.47
N SER A 49 -16.73 2.43 -7.01
CA SER A 49 -17.00 2.29 -5.58
C SER A 49 -16.43 0.96 -5.06
N THR A 50 -16.13 0.91 -3.77
CA THR A 50 -15.69 -0.32 -3.09
C THR A 50 -16.65 -1.49 -3.32
N SER A 51 -17.96 -1.24 -3.32
CA SER A 51 -18.96 -2.29 -3.57
C SER A 51 -18.89 -2.86 -4.99
N THR A 52 -18.52 -2.04 -5.98
CA THR A 52 -18.28 -2.50 -7.35
C THR A 52 -17.09 -3.45 -7.43
N CYS A 53 -16.00 -3.17 -6.71
CA CYS A 53 -14.82 -4.04 -6.67
C CYS A 53 -15.14 -5.39 -6.02
N LEU A 54 -15.89 -5.39 -4.90
CA LEU A 54 -16.20 -6.59 -4.13
C LEU A 54 -17.06 -7.61 -4.90
N LYS A 55 -17.95 -7.13 -5.80
CA LYS A 55 -18.77 -7.99 -6.67
C LYS A 55 -17.95 -8.96 -7.53
N CYS A 56 -16.74 -8.58 -7.92
CA CYS A 56 -15.87 -9.44 -8.71
C CYS A 56 -14.77 -10.09 -7.87
N HIS A 57 -14.16 -9.33 -6.96
CA HIS A 57 -12.96 -9.74 -6.22
C HIS A 57 -13.22 -10.50 -4.92
N VAL A 58 -14.49 -10.65 -4.51
CA VAL A 58 -14.89 -11.46 -3.34
C VAL A 58 -15.96 -12.48 -3.71
N GLU A 59 -16.97 -12.09 -4.48
CA GLU A 59 -18.06 -13.00 -4.87
C GLU A 59 -17.62 -14.02 -5.96
N SER A 60 -16.43 -13.82 -6.55
CA SER A 60 -15.78 -14.73 -7.50
C SER A 60 -16.58 -15.15 -8.76
N PRO A 61 -17.48 -14.32 -9.35
CA PRO A 61 -18.27 -14.74 -10.51
C PRO A 61 -17.48 -14.80 -11.83
N SER A 62 -16.25 -14.27 -11.90
CA SER A 62 -15.63 -13.91 -13.20
C SER A 62 -14.14 -14.22 -13.38
N GLY A 63 -13.54 -15.13 -12.61
CA GLY A 63 -12.10 -15.44 -12.72
C GLY A 63 -11.17 -14.25 -12.36
N ALA A 64 -11.75 -13.21 -11.75
CA ALA A 64 -10.99 -12.12 -11.16
C ALA A 64 -10.16 -12.65 -9.98
N PRO A 65 -8.93 -12.16 -9.78
CA PRO A 65 -8.11 -12.58 -8.65
C PRO A 65 -8.85 -12.21 -7.35
N ILE A 66 -8.99 -13.17 -6.45
CA ILE A 66 -9.61 -12.93 -5.14
C ILE A 66 -8.72 -11.96 -4.38
N MET A 67 -9.32 -10.98 -3.68
CA MET A 67 -8.59 -10.01 -2.89
C MET A 67 -8.42 -10.49 -1.44
N PRO A 68 -7.24 -11.01 -1.03
CA PRO A 68 -7.11 -11.76 0.21
C PRO A 68 -6.71 -10.87 1.40
N HIS A 69 -7.18 -9.62 1.46
CA HIS A 69 -6.99 -8.76 2.65
C HIS A 69 -8.31 -8.47 3.35
N ARG A 70 -8.22 -8.07 4.62
CA ARG A 70 -9.38 -7.60 5.41
C ARG A 70 -10.13 -6.51 4.65
N PRO A 71 -11.48 -6.49 4.68
CA PRO A 71 -12.25 -5.45 4.01
C PRO A 71 -11.76 -4.07 4.40
N MET A 72 -11.39 -3.29 3.39
CA MET A 72 -10.98 -1.89 3.49
C MET A 72 -12.16 -1.00 3.12
N THR A 73 -12.13 0.25 3.56
CA THR A 73 -13.15 1.25 3.20
C THR A 73 -13.08 1.63 1.72
N ASP A 74 -11.87 1.71 1.16
CA ASP A 74 -11.62 2.12 -0.22
C ASP A 74 -10.51 1.27 -0.85
N CYS A 75 -10.79 0.69 -2.03
CA CYS A 75 -9.83 -0.08 -2.81
C CYS A 75 -8.77 0.84 -3.46
N THR A 76 -9.16 2.06 -3.82
CA THR A 76 -8.33 3.01 -4.57
C THR A 76 -7.22 3.65 -3.73
N PHE A 77 -7.29 3.49 -2.40
CA PHE A 77 -6.25 3.92 -1.47
C PHE A 77 -4.88 3.30 -1.81
N CYS A 78 -4.86 1.99 -2.07
CA CYS A 78 -3.65 1.30 -2.52
C CYS A 78 -3.68 1.01 -4.03
N HIS A 79 -4.84 0.63 -4.57
CA HIS A 79 -4.97 0.33 -6.00
C HIS A 79 -5.22 1.60 -6.80
N LYS A 80 -4.14 2.18 -7.32
CA LYS A 80 -4.27 3.35 -8.19
C LYS A 80 -4.96 2.96 -9.50
N GLY A 81 -5.96 3.75 -9.91
CA GLY A 81 -6.66 3.60 -11.19
C GLY A 81 -5.68 3.59 -12.37
N PRO A 82 -6.10 3.12 -13.56
CA PRO A 82 -5.33 3.44 -14.74
C PRO A 82 -5.24 4.98 -14.80
N GLU A 83 -4.04 5.53 -14.96
CA GLU A 83 -3.96 6.86 -15.55
C GLU A 83 -4.78 6.76 -16.85
N LEU A 84 -5.92 7.44 -16.89
CA LEU A 84 -6.52 7.71 -18.19
C LEU A 84 -5.38 8.30 -19.01
N PRO A 85 -5.11 7.81 -20.24
CA PRO A 85 -4.33 8.64 -21.14
C PRO A 85 -5.05 9.99 -21.09
N THR A 86 -4.31 11.03 -20.74
CA THR A 86 -4.79 12.41 -20.86
C THR A 86 -5.60 12.50 -22.15
N PRO A 87 -6.76 13.18 -22.16
CA PRO A 87 -7.51 13.34 -23.41
C PRO A 87 -6.50 13.84 -24.43
N GLN A 88 -6.25 13.03 -25.45
CA GLN A 88 -5.41 13.44 -26.56
C GLN A 88 -6.18 14.60 -27.19
N THR A 89 -5.80 15.82 -26.78
CA THR A 89 -6.17 17.04 -27.47
C THR A 89 -5.69 16.83 -28.89
N GLY A 90 -6.65 16.63 -29.79
CA GLY A 90 -6.37 16.27 -31.16
C GLY A 90 -5.49 17.28 -31.88
N TYR A 91 -4.88 16.78 -32.95
CA TYR A 91 -4.74 17.43 -34.25
C TYR A 91 -4.78 16.34 -35.31
#